data_AF-A0A3N5KX47-F1
#
_entry.id   AF-A0A3N5KX47-F1
#
_cell.length_a   1.000
_cell.length_b   1.000
_cell.length_c   1.000
_cell.angle_alpha   90.00
_cell.angle_beta   90.00
_cell.angle_gamma   90.00
#
_symmetry.space_group_name_H-M   'P 1'
#
loop_
_entity.id
_entity.type
_entity.pdbx_description
1 polymer ?
#
loop_
_entity_poly.entity_id
_entity_poly.type
_entity_poly.pdbx_seq_one_letter_code
_entity_poly.pdbx_strand_id
1 'polypeptide(L)'
;MKKLLTLLIVILSFQNLYSQKFTEKKIAEFPGLKSLDIYSLKADPLTGACIYGDYDTTTTKYTVYTNKGKTEPFNYFMTWQTLFDKDGNSYYIAYNNLTDTTFTYFLMKNNEKLANFDYINEMWVERDGIIYFACKENNKHLIVSYNIKDGKLTRGKPYDEIIPCYVKPSVGGEGEPYGELAFTSDGKIYFIAAAGNEKFLVIGDVEQKHYSDIDLYTFTQDKYGAFAYVARDAGKFYNDSGNTFVVHGENEYKKYNYIYGPIIFNSDNMPVYTATPSNESSYNQKLVIGNIEGKTYDGGVYDYKFTPSGKLAYIASTIKNIDKGTYESFVVVDGKEGKKYSNIYSLSFPSGDEPLYAAFKKNNECFIVNGNKTNEYSYEGVIELSPAASGKIICLGVNYGNYEKKIPDKYWVNIGDEELGPYNGLSMSDYTTGEYILTDNSGNYAFIAQKVKNINKYIYRYIVVTNKDTYDEHEYIESLYLYKGKPVYVATDNYNEKTGKSEYTVYYGDKPAGVVYDGIYEFKFDANTGTATFTTSKINSFYVVEMKF
;
A
#
# COMPACT_ATOMS: atom_id res chain seq x y z
N MET A 1 -3.99 -66.79 -10.96
CA MET A 1 -4.90 -65.65 -11.24
C MET A 1 -5.61 -65.13 -9.96
N LYS A 2 -4.92 -65.01 -8.81
CA LYS A 2 -5.50 -64.49 -7.54
C LYS A 2 -4.52 -63.70 -6.64
N LYS A 3 -3.35 -63.31 -7.17
CA LYS A 3 -2.36 -62.48 -6.42
C LYS A 3 -2.00 -61.15 -7.09
N LEU A 4 -2.65 -60.81 -8.22
CA LEU A 4 -2.41 -59.53 -8.92
C LEU A 4 -3.48 -58.47 -8.65
N LEU A 5 -4.61 -58.83 -8.04
CA LEU A 5 -5.73 -57.90 -7.82
C LEU A 5 -5.64 -57.12 -6.51
N THR A 6 -4.87 -57.60 -5.54
CA THR A 6 -4.75 -56.94 -4.22
C THR A 6 -3.71 -55.81 -4.21
N LEU A 7 -2.74 -55.81 -5.12
CA LEU A 7 -1.73 -54.75 -5.22
C LEU A 7 -2.24 -53.51 -5.99
N LEU A 8 -3.24 -53.68 -6.86
CA LEU A 8 -3.83 -52.57 -7.62
C LEU A 8 -4.83 -51.74 -6.79
N ILE A 9 -5.42 -52.33 -5.73
CA ILE A 9 -6.37 -51.63 -4.86
C ILE A 9 -5.65 -50.84 -3.75
N VAL A 10 -4.43 -51.21 -3.38
CA VAL A 10 -3.64 -50.47 -2.37
C VAL A 10 -2.93 -49.25 -2.97
N ILE A 11 -2.61 -49.24 -4.27
CA ILE A 11 -1.96 -48.09 -4.91
C ILE A 11 -2.96 -46.98 -5.30
N LEU A 12 -4.24 -47.31 -5.51
CA LEU A 12 -5.29 -46.32 -5.79
C LEU A 12 -5.93 -45.71 -4.53
N SER A 13 -5.67 -46.26 -3.34
CA SER A 13 -6.23 -45.76 -2.07
C SER A 13 -5.30 -44.82 -1.29
N PHE A 14 -4.03 -44.62 -1.71
CA PHE A 14 -3.12 -43.67 -1.07
C PHE A 14 -3.05 -42.28 -1.72
N GLN A 15 -3.62 -42.08 -2.91
CA GLN A 15 -3.72 -40.73 -3.50
C GLN A 15 -4.90 -39.90 -2.98
N ASN A 16 -5.85 -40.51 -2.26
CA ASN A 16 -7.05 -39.82 -1.76
C ASN A 16 -7.01 -39.43 -0.27
N LEU A 17 -5.89 -39.65 0.43
CA LEU A 17 -5.80 -39.32 1.87
C LEU A 17 -5.19 -37.94 2.18
N TYR A 18 -4.80 -37.17 1.15
CA TYR A 18 -4.38 -35.76 1.28
C TYR A 18 -4.86 -34.90 0.10
N SER A 19 -5.93 -35.30 -0.58
CA SER A 19 -6.57 -34.42 -1.57
C SER A 19 -7.15 -33.22 -0.83
N GLN A 20 -6.37 -32.14 -0.78
CA GLN A 20 -6.90 -30.81 -0.51
C GLN A 20 -8.09 -30.61 -1.46
N LYS A 21 -9.21 -30.14 -0.91
CA LYS A 21 -10.40 -29.90 -1.70
C LYS A 21 -10.25 -28.51 -2.28
N PHE A 22 -10.16 -28.44 -3.61
CA PHE A 22 -10.33 -27.18 -4.32
C PHE A 22 -11.52 -27.27 -5.27
N THR A 23 -12.18 -26.13 -5.45
CA THR A 23 -13.29 -25.98 -6.38
C THR A 23 -12.96 -24.88 -7.36
N GLU A 24 -13.08 -25.18 -8.65
CA GLU A 24 -12.95 -24.19 -9.72
C GLU A 24 -14.35 -23.91 -10.28
N LYS A 25 -14.82 -22.68 -10.12
CA LYS A 25 -16.10 -22.22 -10.67
C LYS A 25 -15.81 -21.33 -11.88
N LYS A 26 -16.20 -21.80 -13.07
CA LYS A 26 -16.19 -20.95 -14.28
C LYS A 26 -17.16 -19.79 -14.09
N ILE A 27 -16.66 -18.57 -14.21
CA ILE A 27 -17.45 -17.34 -14.08
C ILE A 27 -17.85 -16.80 -15.44
N ALA A 28 -16.90 -16.78 -16.39
CA ALA A 28 -17.11 -16.24 -17.72
C ALA A 28 -16.36 -17.06 -18.78
N GLU A 29 -16.89 -17.02 -19.99
CA GLU A 29 -16.25 -17.54 -21.19
C GLU A 29 -16.47 -16.54 -22.31
N PHE A 30 -15.43 -16.28 -23.10
CA PHE A 30 -15.47 -15.33 -24.21
C PHE A 30 -15.23 -16.09 -25.52
N PRO A 31 -16.30 -16.59 -26.17
CA PRO A 31 -16.18 -17.32 -27.42
C PRO A 31 -15.51 -16.45 -28.50
N GLY A 32 -14.51 -17.02 -29.18
CA GLY A 32 -13.77 -16.34 -30.25
C GLY A 32 -12.42 -15.78 -29.82
N LEU A 33 -12.15 -15.66 -28.52
CA LEU A 33 -10.81 -15.33 -28.02
C LEU A 33 -9.94 -16.58 -27.94
N LYS A 34 -8.65 -16.45 -28.28
CA LYS A 34 -7.67 -17.56 -28.19
C LYS A 34 -7.14 -17.75 -26.78
N SER A 35 -7.00 -16.65 -26.04
CA SER A 35 -6.56 -16.62 -24.65
C SER A 35 -7.09 -15.37 -23.98
N LEU A 36 -7.21 -15.39 -22.66
CA LEU A 36 -7.42 -14.20 -21.84
C LEU A 36 -6.10 -13.76 -21.24
N ASP A 37 -5.87 -12.45 -21.23
CA ASP A 37 -4.93 -11.83 -20.31
C ASP A 37 -5.65 -11.53 -18.99
N ILE A 38 -5.22 -12.17 -17.91
CA ILE A 38 -5.84 -12.02 -16.59
C ILE A 38 -5.75 -10.59 -16.06
N TYR A 39 -4.70 -9.84 -16.45
CA TYR A 39 -4.53 -8.44 -16.04
C TYR A 39 -5.49 -7.48 -16.74
N SER A 40 -6.08 -7.93 -17.85
CA SER A 40 -7.07 -7.18 -18.62
C SER A 40 -8.51 -7.58 -18.25
N LEU A 41 -8.70 -8.39 -17.20
CA LEU A 41 -9.98 -8.92 -16.76
C LEU A 41 -10.31 -8.51 -15.33
N LYS A 42 -11.57 -8.17 -15.06
CA LYS A 42 -12.12 -8.10 -13.70
C LYS A 42 -13.50 -8.74 -13.66
N ALA A 43 -13.84 -9.37 -12.55
CA ALA A 43 -15.14 -10.01 -12.38
C ALA A 43 -15.63 -9.93 -10.94
N ASP A 44 -16.94 -9.96 -10.78
CA ASP A 44 -17.61 -10.19 -9.50
C ASP A 44 -18.07 -11.66 -9.43
N PRO A 45 -17.45 -12.50 -8.58
CA PRO A 45 -17.83 -13.89 -8.41
C PRO A 45 -19.27 -14.11 -7.91
N LEU A 46 -19.85 -13.11 -7.22
CA LEU A 46 -21.18 -13.20 -6.62
C LEU A 46 -22.28 -13.08 -7.67
N THR A 47 -22.21 -12.04 -8.50
CA THR A 47 -23.20 -11.79 -9.56
C THR A 47 -22.85 -12.47 -10.88
N GLY A 48 -21.58 -12.87 -11.06
CA GLY A 48 -21.06 -13.34 -12.34
C GLY A 48 -20.84 -12.23 -13.37
N ALA A 49 -20.93 -10.95 -12.96
CA ALA A 49 -20.55 -9.84 -13.81
C ALA A 49 -19.06 -9.90 -14.10
N CYS A 50 -18.69 -9.52 -15.32
CA CYS A 50 -17.30 -9.50 -15.74
C CYS A 50 -17.07 -8.42 -16.79
N ILE A 51 -15.82 -8.00 -16.89
CA ILE A 51 -15.29 -7.12 -17.92
C ILE A 51 -13.96 -7.69 -18.39
N TYR A 52 -13.70 -7.65 -19.70
CA TYR A 52 -12.43 -8.02 -20.30
C TYR A 52 -12.06 -7.05 -21.43
N GLY A 53 -10.81 -6.58 -21.42
CA GLY A 53 -10.24 -5.76 -22.48
C GLY A 53 -9.45 -6.58 -23.48
N ASP A 54 -9.91 -6.63 -24.72
CA ASP A 54 -9.15 -7.23 -25.81
C ASP A 54 -8.40 -6.14 -26.57
N TYR A 55 -7.08 -6.12 -26.44
CA TYR A 55 -6.22 -5.16 -27.12
C TYR A 55 -5.86 -5.63 -28.53
N ASP A 56 -6.32 -4.90 -29.53
CA ASP A 56 -5.95 -5.12 -30.92
C ASP A 56 -4.68 -4.33 -31.25
N THR A 57 -3.57 -5.05 -31.45
CA THR A 57 -2.27 -4.47 -31.78
C THR A 57 -2.22 -3.82 -33.16
N THR A 58 -3.17 -4.11 -34.05
CA THR A 58 -3.24 -3.52 -35.40
C THR A 58 -3.92 -2.16 -35.40
N THR A 59 -5.00 -2.02 -34.62
CA THR A 59 -5.75 -0.77 -34.50
C THR A 59 -5.37 0.06 -33.28
N THR A 60 -4.54 -0.50 -32.39
CA THR A 60 -4.12 0.06 -31.11
C THR A 60 -5.29 0.49 -30.23
N LYS A 61 -6.34 -0.34 -30.21
CA LYS A 61 -7.59 -0.10 -29.50
C LYS A 61 -8.04 -1.32 -28.71
N TYR A 62 -8.79 -1.05 -27.65
CA TYR A 62 -9.44 -2.03 -26.80
C TYR A 62 -10.89 -2.24 -27.23
N THR A 63 -11.27 -3.50 -27.45
CA THR A 63 -12.68 -3.90 -27.43
C THR A 63 -13.02 -4.43 -26.04
N VAL A 64 -14.01 -3.84 -25.38
CA VAL A 64 -14.40 -4.25 -24.04
C VAL A 64 -15.54 -5.26 -24.14
N TYR A 65 -15.35 -6.43 -23.53
CA TYR A 65 -16.34 -7.48 -23.40
C TYR A 65 -16.93 -7.48 -22.00
N THR A 66 -18.24 -7.66 -21.90
CA THR A 66 -18.97 -7.86 -20.66
C THR A 66 -19.90 -9.06 -20.79
N ASN A 67 -20.50 -9.49 -19.69
CA ASN A 67 -21.58 -10.48 -19.70
C ASN A 67 -22.84 -10.03 -20.49
N LYS A 68 -22.95 -8.76 -20.89
CA LYS A 68 -24.09 -8.22 -21.66
C LYS A 68 -23.77 -7.95 -23.14
N GLY A 69 -22.51 -8.07 -23.55
CA GLY A 69 -22.11 -7.81 -24.93
C GLY A 69 -20.70 -7.24 -25.04
N LYS A 70 -20.40 -6.64 -26.18
CA LYS A 70 -19.11 -5.97 -26.41
C LYS A 70 -19.33 -4.54 -26.89
N THR A 71 -18.36 -3.68 -26.61
CA THR A 71 -18.37 -2.29 -27.07
C THR A 71 -17.85 -2.15 -28.50
N GLU A 72 -18.02 -0.97 -29.07
CA GLU A 72 -17.10 -0.45 -30.07
C GLU A 72 -15.68 -0.25 -29.48
N PRO A 73 -14.63 -0.19 -30.32
CA PRO A 73 -13.26 -0.04 -29.82
C PRO A 73 -12.96 1.35 -29.25
N PHE A 74 -12.23 1.40 -28.13
CA PHE A 74 -11.72 2.60 -27.47
C PHE A 74 -10.19 2.66 -27.52
N ASN A 75 -9.58 3.85 -27.40
CA ASN A 75 -8.13 3.94 -27.24
C ASN A 75 -7.66 3.31 -25.91
N TYR A 76 -8.48 3.40 -24.86
CA TYR A 76 -8.19 2.80 -23.57
C TYR A 76 -9.47 2.59 -22.75
N PHE A 77 -9.41 1.71 -21.76
CA PHE A 77 -10.42 1.57 -20.72
C PHE A 77 -9.77 1.12 -19.40
N MET A 78 -10.40 1.46 -18.29
CA MET A 78 -9.88 1.23 -16.95
C MET A 78 -10.53 0.00 -16.31
N THR A 79 -9.88 -1.15 -16.42
CA THR A 79 -10.39 -2.42 -15.86
C THR A 79 -10.40 -2.39 -14.32
N TRP A 80 -9.32 -1.91 -13.71
CA TRP A 80 -9.06 -2.03 -12.27
C TRP A 80 -10.07 -1.28 -11.39
N GLN A 81 -10.60 -0.15 -11.86
CA GLN A 81 -11.64 0.64 -11.17
C GLN A 81 -13.07 0.20 -11.48
N THR A 82 -13.27 -0.89 -12.23
CA THR A 82 -14.63 -1.33 -12.57
C THR A 82 -15.42 -1.69 -11.30
N LEU A 83 -16.65 -1.17 -11.23
CA LEU A 83 -17.63 -1.48 -10.20
C LEU A 83 -18.69 -2.42 -10.75
N PHE A 84 -19.23 -3.30 -9.90
CA PHE A 84 -20.32 -4.20 -10.26
C PHE A 84 -21.52 -3.96 -9.35
N ASP A 85 -22.72 -3.87 -9.92
CA ASP A 85 -23.95 -3.84 -9.12
C ASP A 85 -24.52 -5.25 -8.92
N LYS A 86 -25.47 -5.36 -7.97
CA LYS A 86 -26.15 -6.61 -7.63
C LYS A 86 -26.93 -7.26 -8.78
N ASP A 87 -27.25 -6.51 -9.83
CA ASP A 87 -27.99 -6.99 -11.01
C ASP A 87 -27.03 -7.49 -12.10
N GLY A 88 -25.72 -7.50 -11.78
CA GLY A 88 -24.65 -7.99 -12.61
C GLY A 88 -24.29 -7.03 -13.75
N ASN A 89 -24.50 -5.73 -13.57
CA ASN A 89 -23.98 -4.71 -14.48
C ASN A 89 -22.58 -4.26 -14.07
N SER A 90 -21.79 -3.87 -15.06
CA SER A 90 -20.44 -3.32 -14.89
C SER A 90 -20.43 -1.82 -15.15
N TYR A 91 -19.76 -1.04 -14.31
CA TYR A 91 -19.52 0.40 -14.50
C TYR A 91 -18.03 0.66 -14.58
N TYR A 92 -17.57 1.34 -15.62
CA TYR A 92 -16.14 1.58 -15.87
C TYR A 92 -15.93 2.85 -16.69
N ILE A 93 -14.68 3.31 -16.74
CA ILE A 93 -14.26 4.46 -17.53
C ILE A 93 -13.59 3.96 -18.81
N ALA A 94 -13.95 4.53 -19.95
CA ALA A 94 -13.24 4.37 -21.21
C ALA A 94 -12.92 5.74 -21.80
N TYR A 95 -11.90 5.85 -22.65
CA TYR A 95 -11.62 7.12 -23.33
C TYR A 95 -11.10 6.94 -24.75
N ASN A 96 -11.26 8.01 -25.53
CA ASN A 96 -10.67 8.16 -26.85
C ASN A 96 -9.77 9.40 -26.88
N ASN A 97 -8.69 9.30 -27.63
CA ASN A 97 -7.77 10.40 -27.86
C ASN A 97 -8.39 11.34 -28.90
N LEU A 98 -8.49 12.63 -28.56
CA LEU A 98 -8.79 13.69 -29.53
C LEU A 98 -7.48 14.21 -30.15
N THR A 99 -6.44 14.34 -29.32
CA THR A 99 -5.04 14.60 -29.68
C THR A 99 -4.13 13.74 -28.79
N ASP A 100 -2.82 13.91 -28.89
CA ASP A 100 -1.86 13.23 -28.02
C ASP A 100 -1.97 13.63 -26.54
N THR A 101 -2.63 14.75 -26.24
CA THR A 101 -2.73 15.34 -24.89
C THR A 101 -4.16 15.64 -24.44
N THR A 102 -5.14 15.44 -25.32
CA THR A 102 -6.55 15.70 -25.03
C THR A 102 -7.38 14.47 -25.34
N PHE A 103 -8.34 14.20 -24.47
CA PHE A 103 -9.12 12.97 -24.49
C PHE A 103 -10.60 13.30 -24.31
N THR A 104 -11.45 12.36 -24.68
CA THR A 104 -12.85 12.34 -24.25
C THR A 104 -13.06 11.08 -23.42
N TYR A 105 -13.46 11.28 -22.16
CA TYR A 105 -13.73 10.21 -21.21
C TYR A 105 -15.22 9.88 -21.22
N PHE A 106 -15.54 8.61 -21.04
CA PHE A 106 -16.91 8.08 -21.03
C PHE A 106 -17.16 7.34 -19.72
N LEU A 107 -18.28 7.67 -19.05
CA LEU A 107 -18.87 6.82 -18.03
C LEU A 107 -19.65 5.71 -18.74
N MET A 108 -19.25 4.47 -18.52
CA MET A 108 -19.85 3.30 -19.18
C MET A 108 -20.73 2.51 -18.21
N LYS A 109 -21.82 1.95 -18.74
CA LYS A 109 -22.58 0.86 -18.11
C LYS A 109 -22.67 -0.30 -19.09
N ASN A 110 -22.05 -1.42 -18.75
CA ASN A 110 -21.91 -2.61 -19.61
C ASN A 110 -21.26 -2.28 -20.97
N ASN A 111 -22.06 -2.00 -21.99
CA ASN A 111 -21.61 -1.65 -23.33
C ASN A 111 -22.24 -0.34 -23.83
N GLU A 112 -22.84 0.44 -22.93
CA GLU A 112 -23.52 1.70 -23.22
C GLU A 112 -22.75 2.89 -22.62
N LYS A 113 -22.66 3.98 -23.38
CA LYS A 113 -22.14 5.27 -22.91
C LYS A 113 -23.24 6.01 -22.17
N LEU A 114 -23.07 6.22 -20.87
CA LEU A 114 -24.01 6.98 -20.06
C LEU A 114 -23.80 8.50 -20.18
N ALA A 115 -22.54 8.93 -20.19
CA ALA A 115 -22.15 10.33 -20.29
C ALA A 115 -20.69 10.46 -20.77
N ASN A 116 -20.30 11.66 -21.19
CA ASN A 116 -18.92 11.99 -21.56
C ASN A 116 -18.43 13.27 -20.88
N PHE A 117 -17.11 13.35 -20.69
CA PHE A 117 -16.43 14.43 -19.97
C PHE A 117 -15.07 14.74 -20.61
N ASP A 118 -14.51 15.92 -20.32
CA ASP A 118 -13.16 16.31 -20.76
C ASP A 118 -12.09 15.51 -20.00
N TYR A 119 -12.40 15.15 -18.74
CA TYR A 119 -11.57 14.33 -17.87
C TYR A 119 -12.46 13.67 -16.81
N ILE A 120 -12.14 12.43 -16.42
CA ILE A 120 -12.70 11.79 -15.23
C ILE A 120 -11.51 11.38 -14.36
N ASN A 121 -11.54 11.77 -13.08
CA ASN A 121 -10.60 11.24 -12.10
C ASN A 121 -10.91 9.76 -11.87
N GLU A 122 -9.88 8.94 -12.00
CA GLU A 122 -9.99 7.48 -12.01
C GLU A 122 -10.40 6.91 -10.64
N MET A 123 -10.26 7.67 -9.56
CA MET A 123 -10.56 7.28 -8.17
C MET A 123 -12.01 7.57 -7.79
N TRP A 124 -12.96 6.95 -8.49
CA TRP A 124 -14.37 7.04 -8.13
C TRP A 124 -14.76 6.13 -6.97
N VAL A 125 -15.90 6.40 -6.33
CA VAL A 125 -16.36 5.64 -5.16
C VAL A 125 -17.84 5.35 -5.28
N GLU A 126 -18.26 4.14 -4.92
CA GLU A 126 -19.66 3.76 -4.81
C GLU A 126 -20.08 3.80 -3.34
N ARG A 127 -21.23 4.43 -3.08
CA ARG A 127 -21.87 4.42 -1.76
C ARG A 127 -23.38 4.47 -1.92
N ASP A 128 -24.08 3.55 -1.26
CA ASP A 128 -25.55 3.50 -1.16
C ASP A 128 -26.27 3.48 -2.53
N GLY A 129 -25.68 2.80 -3.53
CA GLY A 129 -26.18 2.70 -4.89
C GLY A 129 -25.87 3.93 -5.76
N ILE A 130 -24.92 4.78 -5.35
CA ILE A 130 -24.55 6.01 -6.04
C ILE A 130 -23.04 6.01 -6.30
N ILE A 131 -22.65 6.20 -7.55
CA ILE A 131 -21.25 6.34 -7.97
C ILE A 131 -20.89 7.82 -7.94
N TYR A 132 -19.80 8.18 -7.26
CA TYR A 132 -19.28 9.54 -7.13
C TYR A 132 -17.90 9.64 -7.77
N PHE A 133 -17.66 10.67 -8.56
CA PHE A 133 -16.37 10.92 -9.19
C PHE A 133 -16.12 12.41 -9.41
N ALA A 134 -14.85 12.81 -9.37
CA ALA A 134 -14.44 14.13 -9.83
C ALA A 134 -14.26 14.08 -11.35
N CYS A 135 -14.72 15.08 -12.07
CA CYS A 135 -14.53 15.20 -13.51
C CYS A 135 -14.26 16.65 -13.93
N LYS A 136 -13.88 16.84 -15.19
CA LYS A 136 -13.79 18.14 -15.83
C LYS A 136 -14.80 18.24 -16.96
N GLU A 137 -15.55 19.34 -16.99
CA GLU A 137 -16.48 19.70 -18.06
C GLU A 137 -16.41 21.23 -18.23
N ASN A 138 -16.30 21.72 -19.48
CA ASN A 138 -16.27 23.15 -19.79
C ASN A 138 -15.17 23.91 -19.01
N ASN A 139 -13.97 23.34 -18.93
CA ASN A 139 -12.83 23.90 -18.19
C ASN A 139 -13.01 24.06 -16.67
N LYS A 140 -14.04 23.45 -16.07
CA LYS A 140 -14.25 23.43 -14.63
C LYS A 140 -14.27 22.01 -14.09
N HIS A 141 -13.80 21.84 -12.86
CA HIS A 141 -13.90 20.58 -12.13
C HIS A 141 -15.19 20.54 -11.32
N LEU A 142 -15.83 19.38 -11.25
CA LEU A 142 -17.02 19.15 -10.45
C LEU A 142 -17.06 17.72 -9.91
N ILE A 143 -17.79 17.52 -8.82
CA ILE A 143 -18.22 16.18 -8.40
C ILE A 143 -19.47 15.82 -9.18
N VAL A 144 -19.47 14.64 -9.79
CA VAL A 144 -20.66 14.02 -10.38
C VAL A 144 -21.10 12.86 -9.52
N SER A 145 -22.42 12.72 -9.36
CA SER A 145 -23.02 11.51 -8.80
C SER A 145 -23.92 10.85 -9.84
N TYR A 146 -23.87 9.52 -9.91
CA TYR A 146 -24.74 8.71 -10.76
C TYR A 146 -25.48 7.68 -9.90
N ASN A 147 -26.79 7.83 -9.80
CA ASN A 147 -27.63 6.89 -9.05
C ASN A 147 -27.94 5.66 -9.91
N ILE A 148 -27.49 4.49 -9.46
CA ILE A 148 -27.59 3.23 -10.19
C ILE A 148 -29.06 2.80 -10.37
N LYS A 149 -29.93 3.14 -9.41
CA LYS A 149 -31.33 2.67 -9.36
C LYS A 149 -32.21 3.36 -10.39
N ASP A 150 -32.08 4.68 -10.53
CA ASP A 150 -32.93 5.47 -11.45
C ASP A 150 -32.16 6.03 -12.66
N GLY A 151 -30.84 5.84 -12.72
CA GLY A 151 -29.98 6.34 -13.78
C GLY A 151 -29.76 7.85 -13.75
N LYS A 152 -30.12 8.53 -12.64
CA LYS A 152 -30.01 9.98 -12.54
C LYS A 152 -28.55 10.39 -12.34
N LEU A 153 -28.05 11.18 -13.29
CA LEU A 153 -26.74 11.83 -13.22
C LEU A 153 -26.89 13.27 -12.71
N THR A 154 -26.22 13.61 -11.61
CA THR A 154 -26.27 14.93 -10.97
C THR A 154 -24.88 15.56 -10.94
N ARG A 155 -24.81 16.85 -11.30
CA ARG A 155 -23.57 17.65 -11.31
C ARG A 155 -23.54 18.56 -10.09
N GLY A 156 -22.44 18.54 -9.36
CA GLY A 156 -22.19 19.44 -8.23
C GLY A 156 -21.77 20.84 -8.68
N LYS A 157 -21.42 21.68 -7.70
CA LYS A 157 -20.88 23.03 -7.94
C LYS A 157 -19.55 22.95 -8.72
N PRO A 158 -19.34 23.80 -9.75
CA PRO A 158 -18.08 23.83 -10.50
C PRO A 158 -17.00 24.66 -9.79
N TYR A 159 -15.74 24.20 -9.88
CA TYR A 159 -14.54 24.82 -9.32
C TYR A 159 -13.43 24.92 -10.37
N ASP A 160 -12.39 25.72 -10.12
CA ASP A 160 -11.20 25.74 -10.98
C ASP A 160 -10.46 24.39 -10.89
N GLU A 161 -10.40 23.83 -9.68
CA GLU A 161 -9.79 22.53 -9.39
C GLU A 161 -10.57 21.82 -8.30
N ILE A 162 -10.63 20.49 -8.38
CA ILE A 162 -11.03 19.61 -7.29
C ILE A 162 -9.90 18.63 -7.07
N ILE A 163 -9.45 18.55 -5.82
CA ILE A 163 -8.40 17.66 -5.36
C ILE A 163 -9.01 16.74 -4.30
N PRO A 164 -9.27 15.47 -4.64
CA PRO A 164 -9.64 14.49 -3.63
C PRO A 164 -8.50 14.40 -2.60
N CYS A 165 -8.84 14.45 -1.31
CA CYS A 165 -7.85 14.62 -0.24
C CYS A 165 -7.82 13.48 0.77
N TYR A 166 -8.58 12.41 0.53
CA TYR A 166 -8.46 11.20 1.33
C TYR A 166 -7.32 10.34 0.81
N VAL A 167 -6.24 10.26 1.58
CA VAL A 167 -5.14 9.34 1.29
C VAL A 167 -5.40 8.06 2.07
N LYS A 168 -5.69 6.96 1.36
CA LYS A 168 -5.69 5.64 2.00
C LYS A 168 -4.31 5.39 2.58
N PRO A 169 -4.19 4.89 3.82
CA PRO A 169 -2.92 4.38 4.32
C PRO A 169 -2.45 3.27 3.39
N SER A 170 -1.50 3.57 2.49
CA SER A 170 -0.78 2.56 1.73
C SER A 170 0.66 2.56 2.21
N VAL A 171 1.15 1.39 2.59
CA VAL A 171 2.55 1.21 2.92
C VAL A 171 3.31 1.01 1.61
N GLY A 172 4.27 1.89 1.33
CA GLY A 172 5.27 1.63 0.29
C GLY A 172 4.88 1.94 -1.17
N GLY A 173 3.91 2.82 -1.43
CA GLY A 173 3.74 3.38 -2.78
C GLY A 173 4.87 4.35 -3.13
N GLU A 174 5.65 4.07 -4.17
CA GLU A 174 6.53 5.09 -4.78
C GLU A 174 5.65 6.10 -5.55
N GLY A 175 5.64 7.35 -5.10
CA GLY A 175 4.93 8.45 -5.77
C GLY A 175 4.24 9.41 -4.80
N GLU A 176 3.77 10.53 -5.34
CA GLU A 176 2.90 11.44 -4.60
C GLU A 176 1.60 10.71 -4.25
N PRO A 177 1.14 10.68 -2.97
CA PRO A 177 -0.12 10.06 -2.61
C PRO A 177 -1.27 10.60 -3.47
N TYR A 178 -1.89 9.70 -4.23
CA TYR A 178 -3.10 10.00 -4.98
C TYR A 178 -4.27 10.01 -4.01
N GLY A 179 -4.88 11.17 -3.81
CA GLY A 179 -6.09 11.27 -3.01
C GLY A 179 -7.29 10.66 -3.72
N GLU A 180 -8.20 10.09 -2.93
CA GLU A 180 -9.50 9.57 -3.36
C GLU A 180 -10.64 10.43 -2.81
N LEU A 181 -11.83 10.28 -3.38
CA LEU A 181 -13.04 10.82 -2.77
C LEU A 181 -13.39 9.99 -1.54
N ALA A 182 -13.86 10.65 -0.49
CA ALA A 182 -14.31 9.98 0.72
C ALA A 182 -15.45 10.75 1.37
N PHE A 183 -15.97 10.17 2.44
CA PHE A 183 -17.15 10.67 3.12
C PHE A 183 -16.88 10.78 4.61
N THR A 184 -17.46 11.82 5.23
CA THR A 184 -17.59 11.92 6.67
C THR A 184 -18.46 10.78 7.21
N SER A 185 -18.42 10.58 8.53
CA SER A 185 -19.24 9.57 9.23
C SER A 185 -20.75 9.80 9.03
N ASP A 186 -21.18 11.05 8.88
CA ASP A 186 -22.57 11.42 8.56
C ASP A 186 -22.90 11.37 7.06
N GLY A 187 -21.97 10.91 6.21
CA GLY A 187 -22.22 10.60 4.81
C GLY A 187 -22.04 11.75 3.82
N LYS A 188 -21.42 12.85 4.23
CA LYS A 188 -21.10 13.97 3.33
C LYS A 188 -19.78 13.72 2.64
N ILE A 189 -19.76 13.86 1.31
CA ILE A 189 -18.52 13.81 0.55
C ILE A 189 -17.61 14.98 0.94
N TYR A 190 -16.29 14.79 0.95
CA TYR A 190 -15.36 15.90 1.16
C TYR A 190 -14.18 15.87 0.19
N PHE A 191 -13.68 17.05 -0.13
CA PHE A 191 -12.56 17.27 -1.06
C PHE A 191 -12.00 18.69 -0.87
N ILE A 192 -10.79 18.93 -1.36
CA ILE A 192 -10.24 20.29 -1.47
C ILE A 192 -10.65 20.86 -2.83
N ALA A 193 -11.11 22.11 -2.84
CA ALA A 193 -11.43 22.83 -4.06
C ALA A 193 -10.54 24.07 -4.21
N ALA A 194 -10.36 24.52 -5.44
CA ALA A 194 -9.76 25.80 -5.76
C ALA A 194 -10.73 26.72 -6.48
N ALA A 195 -10.74 27.99 -6.10
CA ALA A 195 -11.43 29.06 -6.82
C ALA A 195 -10.52 30.30 -6.86
N GLY A 196 -10.13 30.72 -8.05
CA GLY A 196 -9.11 31.75 -8.24
C GLY A 196 -7.78 31.34 -7.60
N ASN A 197 -7.27 32.17 -6.69
CA ASN A 197 -6.01 31.93 -6.00
C ASN A 197 -6.17 31.26 -4.63
N GLU A 198 -7.39 30.88 -4.26
CA GLU A 198 -7.70 30.32 -2.95
C GLU A 198 -7.99 28.83 -3.03
N LYS A 199 -7.70 28.12 -1.93
CA LYS A 199 -8.06 26.72 -1.69
C LYS A 199 -8.88 26.62 -0.40
N PHE A 200 -9.79 25.67 -0.36
CA PHE A 200 -10.64 25.42 0.80
C PHE A 200 -11.13 23.96 0.80
N LEU A 201 -11.44 23.47 2.00
CA LEU A 201 -12.16 22.22 2.16
C LEU A 201 -13.63 22.40 1.81
N VAL A 202 -14.22 21.43 1.13
CA VAL A 202 -15.67 21.33 0.91
C VAL A 202 -16.16 20.09 1.64
N ILE A 203 -17.25 20.23 2.39
CA ILE A 203 -17.93 19.11 3.08
C ILE A 203 -19.40 19.12 2.66
N GLY A 204 -19.80 18.12 1.87
CA GLY A 204 -21.07 18.11 1.16
C GLY A 204 -21.13 19.27 0.17
N ASP A 205 -22.05 20.19 0.41
CA ASP A 205 -22.23 21.41 -0.39
C ASP A 205 -21.70 22.68 0.33
N VAL A 206 -20.98 22.51 1.46
CA VAL A 206 -20.52 23.62 2.30
C VAL A 206 -19.03 23.86 2.11
N GLU A 207 -18.70 25.03 1.56
CA GLU A 207 -17.34 25.55 1.48
C GLU A 207 -16.88 26.01 2.88
N GLN A 208 -15.76 25.49 3.34
CA GLN A 208 -15.12 25.91 4.59
C GLN A 208 -14.32 27.19 4.35
N LYS A 209 -13.62 27.68 5.38
CA LYS A 209 -12.79 28.90 5.26
C LYS A 209 -11.76 28.79 4.13
N HIS A 210 -11.59 29.89 3.41
CA HIS A 210 -10.66 30.01 2.29
C HIS A 210 -9.27 30.39 2.75
N TYR A 211 -8.28 29.77 2.10
CA TYR A 211 -6.86 29.94 2.36
C TYR A 211 -6.13 30.22 1.06
N SER A 212 -4.97 30.88 1.12
CA SER A 212 -4.13 31.06 -0.07
C SER A 212 -3.56 29.72 -0.53
N ASP A 213 -3.32 28.78 0.38
CA ASP A 213 -2.88 27.43 0.04
C ASP A 213 -3.18 26.42 1.16
N ILE A 214 -3.26 25.14 0.81
CA ILE A 214 -3.47 24.01 1.74
C ILE A 214 -2.46 22.90 1.39
N ASP A 215 -1.77 22.38 2.40
CA ASP A 215 -0.85 21.25 2.28
C ASP A 215 -1.62 19.93 2.40
N LEU A 216 -1.79 19.26 1.27
CA LEU A 216 -2.57 18.03 1.15
C LEU A 216 -1.94 16.85 1.88
N TYR A 217 -0.62 16.83 2.09
CA TYR A 217 0.08 15.72 2.77
C TYR A 217 -0.16 15.70 4.27
N THR A 218 -0.72 16.77 4.82
CA THR A 218 -1.02 16.91 6.24
C THR A 218 -2.49 16.70 6.57
N PHE A 219 -3.32 16.43 5.55
CA PHE A 219 -4.76 16.28 5.71
C PHE A 219 -5.11 15.01 6.50
N THR A 220 -5.80 15.17 7.62
CA THR A 220 -6.16 14.08 8.54
C THR A 220 -7.47 14.40 9.29
N GLN A 221 -7.94 13.46 10.10
CA GLN A 221 -9.08 13.64 11.00
C GLN A 221 -8.71 13.29 12.43
N ASP A 222 -9.31 14.00 13.37
CA ASP A 222 -9.25 13.67 14.78
C ASP A 222 -10.15 12.45 15.13
N LYS A 223 -10.17 12.03 16.41
CA LYS A 223 -10.98 10.88 16.84
C LYS A 223 -12.50 11.10 16.78
N TYR A 224 -12.95 12.33 16.56
CA TYR A 224 -14.35 12.74 16.44
C TYR A 224 -14.74 13.07 14.99
N GLY A 225 -13.81 12.96 14.03
CA GLY A 225 -14.01 13.26 12.61
C GLY A 225 -13.79 14.73 12.21
N ALA A 226 -13.30 15.59 13.10
CA ALA A 226 -12.91 16.95 12.74
C ALA A 226 -11.64 16.93 11.90
N PHE A 227 -11.65 17.65 10.78
CA PHE A 227 -10.50 17.70 9.87
C PHE A 227 -9.38 18.55 10.44
N ALA A 228 -8.13 18.13 10.20
CA ALA A 228 -6.95 18.95 10.41
C ALA A 228 -6.02 18.91 9.20
N TYR A 229 -5.37 20.05 8.92
CA TYR A 229 -4.43 20.23 7.82
C TYR A 229 -3.59 21.49 8.06
N VAL A 230 -2.46 21.59 7.36
CA VAL A 230 -1.64 22.80 7.33
C VAL A 230 -2.12 23.70 6.20
N ALA A 231 -2.27 25.00 6.49
CA ALA A 231 -2.74 26.00 5.55
C ALA A 231 -1.88 27.27 5.59
N ARG A 232 -2.10 28.14 4.60
CA ARG A 232 -1.55 29.49 4.54
C ARG A 232 -2.65 30.50 4.28
N ASP A 233 -2.57 31.66 4.92
CA ASP A 233 -3.46 32.79 4.60
C ASP A 233 -2.87 33.74 3.56
N ALA A 234 -1.55 33.68 3.34
CA ALA A 234 -0.87 34.37 2.25
C ALA A 234 0.31 33.55 1.72
N GLY A 235 0.54 33.66 0.41
CA GLY A 235 1.59 32.93 -0.32
C GLY A 235 1.20 31.50 -0.69
N LYS A 236 2.11 30.82 -1.38
CA LYS A 236 1.98 29.41 -1.79
C LYS A 236 3.08 28.58 -1.15
N PHE A 237 2.77 27.33 -0.80
CA PHE A 237 3.81 26.38 -0.37
C PHE A 237 4.93 26.30 -1.43
N TYR A 238 6.16 26.02 -0.98
CA TYR A 238 7.40 25.99 -1.78
C TYR A 238 7.90 27.32 -2.36
N ASN A 239 7.03 28.32 -2.54
CA ASN A 239 7.41 29.62 -3.10
C ASN A 239 7.72 30.66 -2.04
N ASP A 240 6.94 30.65 -0.95
CA ASP A 240 7.00 31.67 0.09
C ASP A 240 7.36 31.05 1.45
N SER A 241 7.86 31.86 2.38
CA SER A 241 8.05 31.46 3.80
C SER A 241 7.06 32.20 4.70
N GLY A 242 6.78 31.68 5.90
CA GLY A 242 5.87 32.33 6.84
C GLY A 242 4.40 32.05 6.58
N ASN A 243 3.53 32.56 7.45
CA ASN A 243 2.07 32.44 7.32
C ASN A 243 1.54 31.00 7.31
N THR A 244 2.33 30.04 7.79
CA THR A 244 1.96 28.62 7.82
C THR A 244 1.38 28.28 9.19
N PHE A 245 0.21 27.65 9.24
CA PHE A 245 -0.46 27.25 10.49
C PHE A 245 -1.26 25.96 10.33
N VAL A 246 -1.55 25.29 11.45
CA VAL A 246 -2.50 24.18 11.47
C VAL A 246 -3.92 24.73 11.58
N VAL A 247 -4.83 24.16 10.80
CA VAL A 247 -6.28 24.24 10.96
C VAL A 247 -6.73 22.93 11.59
N HIS A 248 -7.58 22.98 12.62
CA HIS A 248 -8.24 21.80 13.19
C HIS A 248 -9.69 22.15 13.57
N GLY A 249 -10.63 21.60 12.80
CA GLY A 249 -12.03 22.02 12.81
C GLY A 249 -12.16 23.50 12.44
N GLU A 250 -12.79 24.28 13.31
CA GLU A 250 -12.94 25.74 13.16
C GLU A 250 -11.74 26.53 13.73
N ASN A 251 -10.76 25.85 14.33
CA ASN A 251 -9.66 26.51 15.03
C ASN A 251 -8.44 26.68 14.13
N GLU A 252 -7.80 27.84 14.24
CA GLU A 252 -6.51 28.16 13.63
C GLU A 252 -5.44 28.35 14.71
N TYR A 253 -4.31 27.69 14.53
CA TYR A 253 -3.22 27.70 15.52
C TYR A 253 -2.16 28.74 15.18
N LYS A 254 -1.18 28.90 16.09
CA LYS A 254 -0.09 29.85 15.91
C LYS A 254 0.63 29.65 14.57
N LYS A 255 0.99 30.77 13.93
CA LYS A 255 1.70 30.81 12.67
C LYS A 255 3.21 30.63 12.83
N TYR A 256 3.82 29.96 11.86
CA TYR A 256 5.24 29.65 11.79
C TYR A 256 5.80 29.90 10.38
N ASN A 257 7.12 29.82 10.24
CA ASN A 257 7.76 29.84 8.93
C ASN A 257 7.40 28.60 8.10
N TYR A 258 7.55 27.44 8.73
CA TYR A 258 7.21 26.13 8.18
C TYR A 258 6.61 25.26 9.27
N ILE A 259 5.66 24.42 8.88
CA ILE A 259 5.13 23.31 9.68
C ILE A 259 5.31 22.06 8.85
N TYR A 260 5.74 20.97 9.47
CA TYR A 260 5.89 19.67 8.80
C TYR A 260 4.98 18.63 9.44
N GLY A 261 4.39 17.77 8.59
CA GLY A 261 3.59 16.64 9.03
C GLY A 261 4.43 15.50 9.63
N PRO A 262 3.77 14.43 10.11
CA PRO A 262 2.31 14.24 10.12
C PRO A 262 1.62 14.95 11.30
N ILE A 263 0.42 15.52 11.11
CA ILE A 263 -0.38 15.99 12.26
C ILE A 263 -0.92 14.76 13.01
N ILE A 264 -0.59 14.62 14.30
CA ILE A 264 -1.17 13.60 15.19
C ILE A 264 -1.94 14.26 16.34
N PHE A 265 -2.74 13.50 17.09
CA PHE A 265 -3.55 14.04 18.19
C PHE A 265 -3.21 13.39 19.52
N ASN A 266 -3.12 14.20 20.57
CA ASN A 266 -2.96 13.69 21.94
C ASN A 266 -4.30 13.18 22.52
N SER A 267 -4.28 12.70 23.77
CA SER A 267 -5.49 12.23 24.46
C SER A 267 -6.59 13.30 24.57
N ASP A 268 -6.20 14.56 24.70
CA ASP A 268 -7.08 15.73 24.78
C ASP A 268 -7.53 16.23 23.40
N ASN A 269 -7.18 15.50 22.33
CA ASN A 269 -7.54 15.83 20.95
C ASN A 269 -6.89 17.13 20.43
N MET A 270 -5.75 17.51 21.00
CA MET A 270 -4.94 18.63 20.53
C MET A 270 -3.99 18.17 19.42
N PRO A 271 -3.87 18.93 18.31
CA PRO A 271 -2.93 18.59 17.24
C PRO A 271 -1.49 18.74 17.73
N VAL A 272 -0.65 17.78 17.35
CA VAL A 272 0.78 17.76 17.59
C VAL A 272 1.50 17.74 16.24
N TYR A 273 2.44 18.66 16.07
CA TYR A 273 3.13 18.88 14.81
C TYR A 273 4.51 19.49 15.04
N THR A 274 5.38 19.43 14.03
CA THR A 274 6.69 20.09 14.07
C THR A 274 6.62 21.45 13.40
N ALA A 275 7.34 22.44 13.93
CA ALA A 275 7.34 23.79 13.40
C ALA A 275 8.72 24.45 13.49
N THR A 276 9.01 25.33 12.52
CA THR A 276 10.21 26.18 12.49
C THR A 276 9.86 27.62 12.94
N PRO A 277 10.55 28.16 13.96
CA PRO A 277 10.36 29.54 14.42
C PRO A 277 10.51 30.60 13.33
N SER A 278 9.80 31.71 13.49
CA SER A 278 9.80 32.85 12.58
C SER A 278 11.04 33.73 12.74
N ASN A 279 12.19 33.31 12.19
CA ASN A 279 13.48 34.03 12.08
C ASN A 279 14.72 33.09 12.09
N GLU A 280 14.53 31.77 12.16
CA GLU A 280 15.62 30.81 12.30
C GLU A 280 15.83 29.96 11.04
N SER A 281 16.98 29.29 10.95
CA SER A 281 17.32 28.39 9.83
C SER A 281 16.32 27.23 9.73
N SER A 282 16.21 26.62 8.55
CA SER A 282 15.30 25.49 8.31
C SER A 282 15.55 24.26 9.19
N TYR A 283 16.71 24.17 9.84
CA TYR A 283 17.06 23.05 10.72
C TYR A 283 16.54 23.24 12.16
N ASN A 284 16.21 24.47 12.55
CA ASN A 284 15.67 24.74 13.88
C ASN A 284 14.19 24.33 13.91
N GLN A 285 13.91 23.25 14.61
CA GLN A 285 12.56 22.69 14.73
C GLN A 285 12.20 22.48 16.18
N LYS A 286 10.92 22.60 16.47
CA LYS A 286 10.34 22.21 17.76
C LYS A 286 9.06 21.42 17.53
N LEU A 287 8.71 20.60 18.51
CA LEU A 287 7.40 19.96 18.58
C LEU A 287 6.41 20.92 19.26
N VAL A 288 5.22 21.06 18.71
CA VAL A 288 4.16 21.95 19.19
C VAL A 288 2.93 21.11 19.50
N ILE A 289 2.29 21.35 20.65
CA ILE A 289 1.00 20.76 21.04
C ILE A 289 -0.04 21.88 21.09
N GLY A 290 -0.87 21.97 20.06
CA GLY A 290 -1.75 23.12 19.85
C GLY A 290 -0.96 24.42 19.75
N ASN A 291 -0.97 25.25 20.80
CA ASN A 291 -0.17 26.49 20.87
C ASN A 291 0.98 26.41 21.88
N ILE A 292 1.21 25.24 22.50
CA ILE A 292 2.26 25.02 23.48
C ILE A 292 3.51 24.57 22.76
N GLU A 293 4.58 25.36 22.88
CA GLU A 293 5.85 25.09 22.21
C GLU A 293 6.81 24.30 23.10
N GLY A 294 7.38 23.23 22.53
CA GLY A 294 8.46 22.48 23.14
C GLY A 294 9.84 23.14 22.96
N LYS A 295 10.88 22.39 23.36
CA LYS A 295 12.28 22.77 23.17
C LYS A 295 12.63 22.82 21.67
N THR A 296 13.40 23.82 21.27
CA THR A 296 13.96 23.92 19.91
C THR A 296 15.23 23.07 19.79
N TYR A 297 15.36 22.37 18.67
CA TYR A 297 16.52 21.55 18.29
C TYR A 297 17.06 22.04 16.94
N ASP A 298 18.37 22.17 16.83
CA ASP A 298 19.06 22.73 15.66
C ASP A 298 19.41 21.71 14.57
N GLY A 299 19.12 20.43 14.79
CA GLY A 299 19.27 19.35 13.79
C GLY A 299 17.93 18.72 13.36
N GLY A 300 16.80 19.23 13.83
CA GLY A 300 15.46 18.74 13.46
C GLY A 300 14.78 17.83 14.50
N VAL A 301 13.49 17.60 14.28
CA VAL A 301 12.60 16.73 15.06
C VAL A 301 11.78 15.86 14.11
N TYR A 302 11.78 14.54 14.31
CA TYR A 302 11.12 13.57 13.42
C TYR A 302 10.65 12.32 14.18
N ASP A 303 9.87 11.48 13.50
CA ASP A 303 9.34 10.20 14.01
C ASP A 303 8.64 10.32 15.39
N TYR A 304 7.74 11.29 15.52
CA TYR A 304 7.00 11.55 16.75
C TYR A 304 5.71 10.72 16.83
N LYS A 305 5.43 10.20 18.03
CA LYS A 305 4.26 9.36 18.32
C LYS A 305 3.96 9.32 19.82
N PHE A 306 2.81 8.77 20.18
CA PHE A 306 2.48 8.49 21.58
C PHE A 306 2.87 7.06 21.95
N THR A 307 3.43 6.89 23.14
CA THR A 307 3.62 5.57 23.76
C THR A 307 2.26 4.98 24.17
N PRO A 308 2.17 3.67 24.49
CA PRO A 308 0.95 3.05 24.99
C PRO A 308 0.35 3.73 26.25
N SER A 309 1.16 4.37 27.09
CA SER A 309 0.65 5.15 28.24
C SER A 309 0.22 6.58 27.90
N GLY A 310 0.36 7.00 26.64
CA GLY A 310 0.02 8.34 26.17
C GLY A 310 1.14 9.37 26.32
N LYS A 311 2.38 8.97 26.62
CA LYS A 311 3.53 9.89 26.64
C LYS A 311 3.95 10.23 25.23
N LEU A 312 4.32 11.49 24.99
CA LEU A 312 4.85 11.91 23.71
C LEU A 312 6.31 11.50 23.58
N ALA A 313 6.65 10.80 22.50
CA ALA A 313 8.00 10.41 22.17
C ALA A 313 8.37 10.84 20.75
N TYR A 314 9.64 11.17 20.52
CA TYR A 314 10.14 11.62 19.22
C TYR A 314 11.65 11.46 19.13
N ILE A 315 12.19 11.51 17.91
CA ILE A 315 13.62 11.62 17.67
C ILE A 315 13.95 13.10 17.47
N ALA A 316 14.98 13.57 18.18
CA ALA A 316 15.55 14.90 17.99
C ALA A 316 17.01 14.78 17.59
N SER A 317 17.47 15.74 16.81
CA SER A 317 18.86 15.84 16.38
C SER A 317 19.44 17.20 16.73
N THR A 318 20.72 17.23 17.05
CA THR A 318 21.49 18.47 17.28
C THR A 318 22.72 18.52 16.39
N ILE A 319 23.08 19.69 15.89
CA ILE A 319 24.28 19.88 15.07
C ILE A 319 25.51 19.76 15.98
N LYS A 320 26.40 18.82 15.67
CA LYS A 320 27.70 18.68 16.36
C LYS A 320 28.78 19.56 15.74
N ASN A 321 28.79 19.63 14.42
CA ASN A 321 29.72 20.47 13.65
C ASN A 321 29.10 20.77 12.29
N ILE A 322 28.83 22.05 12.04
CA ILE A 322 28.16 22.51 10.83
C ILE A 322 29.03 22.32 9.58
N ASP A 323 30.33 22.58 9.66
CA ASP A 323 31.27 22.48 8.54
C ASP A 323 31.41 21.04 8.01
N LYS A 324 31.21 20.06 8.90
CA LYS A 324 31.30 18.63 8.57
C LYS A 324 29.94 17.99 8.35
N GLY A 325 28.84 18.74 8.49
CA GLY A 325 27.47 18.21 8.38
C GLY A 325 27.20 17.07 9.36
N THR A 326 27.78 17.10 10.57
CA THR A 326 27.63 15.99 11.54
C THR A 326 26.57 16.32 12.59
N TYR A 327 25.70 15.35 12.84
CA TYR A 327 24.60 15.44 13.80
C TYR A 327 24.76 14.41 14.92
N GLU A 328 24.11 14.67 16.04
CA GLU A 328 23.84 13.68 17.08
C GLU A 328 22.33 13.56 17.28
N SER A 329 21.81 12.34 17.27
CA SER A 329 20.39 12.04 17.44
C SER A 329 20.14 11.32 18.77
N PHE A 330 18.98 11.57 19.37
CA PHE A 330 18.53 10.93 20.61
C PHE A 330 17.00 10.86 20.64
N VAL A 331 16.48 9.85 21.32
CA VAL A 331 15.04 9.74 21.61
C VAL A 331 14.70 10.63 22.78
N VAL A 332 13.61 11.38 22.67
CA VAL A 332 12.99 12.11 23.77
C VAL A 332 11.70 11.40 24.14
N VAL A 333 11.49 11.12 25.43
CA VAL A 333 10.22 10.58 25.95
C VAL A 333 9.74 11.49 27.07
N ASP A 334 8.57 12.09 26.89
CA ASP A 334 7.94 13.00 27.87
C ASP A 334 8.90 14.13 28.32
N GLY A 335 9.58 14.74 27.33
CA GLY A 335 10.55 15.80 27.53
C GLY A 335 11.91 15.37 28.08
N LYS A 336 12.14 14.07 28.36
CA LYS A 336 13.43 13.55 28.84
C LYS A 336 14.28 13.03 27.68
N GLU A 337 15.46 13.63 27.51
CA GLU A 337 16.42 13.26 26.47
C GLU A 337 17.19 11.99 26.83
N GLY A 338 17.23 11.03 25.90
CA GLY A 338 17.97 9.78 26.04
C GLY A 338 19.45 9.91 25.67
N LYS A 339 20.09 8.75 25.50
CA LYS A 339 21.50 8.67 25.06
C LYS A 339 21.65 9.14 23.62
N LYS A 340 22.77 9.82 23.34
CA LYS A 340 23.10 10.33 22.01
C LYS A 340 23.83 9.30 21.15
N TYR A 341 23.48 9.29 19.87
CA TYR A 341 24.06 8.44 18.82
C TYR A 341 24.37 9.28 17.58
N SER A 342 25.11 8.72 16.63
CA SER A 342 25.36 9.41 15.35
C SER A 342 24.10 9.48 14.49
N ASN A 343 23.20 8.50 14.61
CA ASN A 343 21.87 8.51 14.00
C ASN A 343 20.94 7.54 14.74
N ILE A 344 19.63 7.74 14.62
CA ILE A 344 18.56 6.86 15.14
C ILE A 344 17.46 6.72 14.09
N TYR A 345 16.96 5.49 13.93
CA TYR A 345 15.87 5.13 13.03
C TYR A 345 14.86 4.20 13.71
N SER A 346 13.65 4.13 13.13
CA SER A 346 12.59 3.16 13.45
C SER A 346 12.17 3.15 14.92
N LEU A 347 11.79 4.32 15.47
CA LEU A 347 11.34 4.41 16.86
C LEU A 347 9.99 3.70 17.02
N SER A 348 9.89 2.78 17.97
CA SER A 348 8.65 2.08 18.31
C SER A 348 8.54 1.79 19.80
N PHE A 349 7.35 1.37 20.23
CA PHE A 349 7.00 1.12 21.63
C PHE A 349 6.19 -0.19 21.73
N PRO A 350 6.86 -1.35 21.58
CA PRO A 350 6.19 -2.64 21.37
C PRO A 350 5.39 -3.12 22.59
N SER A 351 5.89 -2.86 23.80
CA SER A 351 5.20 -3.25 25.04
C SER A 351 5.47 -2.23 26.15
N GLY A 352 4.69 -1.14 26.16
CA GLY A 352 4.81 -0.06 27.14
C GLY A 352 5.67 1.11 26.68
N ASP A 353 6.22 1.88 27.63
CA ASP A 353 6.92 3.14 27.34
C ASP A 353 8.41 2.99 27.06
N GLU A 354 8.94 1.77 27.07
CA GLU A 354 10.34 1.52 26.75
C GLU A 354 10.54 1.64 25.23
N PRO A 355 11.46 2.51 24.78
CA PRO A 355 11.66 2.72 23.35
C PRO A 355 12.44 1.55 22.74
N LEU A 356 12.03 1.14 21.55
CA LEU A 356 12.75 0.25 20.64
C LEU A 356 13.20 1.07 19.42
N TYR A 357 14.50 1.07 19.12
CA TYR A 357 15.03 1.77 17.94
C TYR A 357 16.37 1.21 17.48
N ALA A 358 16.69 1.44 16.21
CA ALA A 358 18.01 1.21 15.65
C ALA A 358 18.85 2.47 15.81
N ALA A 359 20.08 2.33 16.29
CA ALA A 359 21.01 3.43 16.49
C ALA A 359 22.36 3.14 15.86
N PHE A 360 23.05 4.17 15.38
CA PHE A 360 24.34 4.04 14.71
C PHE A 360 25.45 4.81 15.44
N LYS A 361 26.65 4.22 15.49
CA LYS A 361 27.90 4.93 15.82
C LYS A 361 28.63 5.34 14.54
N LYS A 362 29.71 6.11 14.70
CA LYS A 362 30.52 6.72 13.62
C LYS A 362 31.07 5.73 12.57
N ASN A 363 31.14 4.43 12.86
CA ASN A 363 31.71 3.40 11.97
C ASN A 363 30.64 2.47 11.38
N ASN A 364 29.38 2.91 11.27
CA ASN A 364 28.24 2.08 10.85
C ASN A 364 28.03 0.83 11.75
N GLU A 365 28.49 0.87 13.00
CA GLU A 365 28.08 -0.12 13.99
C GLU A 365 26.62 0.16 14.35
N CYS A 366 25.75 -0.83 14.14
CA CYS A 366 24.33 -0.75 14.42
C CYS A 366 24.04 -1.32 15.82
N PHE A 367 23.15 -0.67 16.54
CA PHE A 367 22.70 -1.10 17.86
C PHE A 367 21.18 -1.15 17.85
N ILE A 368 20.62 -2.26 18.30
CA ILE A 368 19.20 -2.32 18.62
C ILE A 368 19.08 -2.00 20.11
N VAL A 369 18.47 -0.85 20.40
CA VAL A 369 18.16 -0.43 21.77
C VAL A 369 16.74 -0.86 22.07
N ASN A 370 16.56 -1.65 23.14
CA ASN A 370 15.26 -2.05 23.66
C ASN A 370 15.22 -1.69 25.16
N GLY A 371 14.67 -0.53 25.47
CA GLY A 371 14.73 0.05 26.81
C GLY A 371 16.18 0.23 27.26
N ASN A 372 16.57 -0.48 28.32
CA ASN A 372 17.93 -0.45 28.87
C ASN A 372 18.88 -1.51 28.26
N LYS A 373 18.39 -2.39 27.39
CA LYS A 373 19.18 -3.44 26.74
C LYS A 373 19.68 -2.94 25.38
N THR A 374 20.89 -3.33 25.02
CA THR A 374 21.49 -3.04 23.71
C THR A 374 22.09 -4.29 23.11
N ASN A 375 21.65 -4.65 21.92
CA ASN A 375 22.26 -5.69 21.10
C ASN A 375 23.10 -5.03 20.01
N GLU A 376 24.36 -5.43 19.87
CA GLU A 376 25.30 -4.86 18.90
C GLU A 376 25.31 -5.73 17.63
N TYR A 377 25.18 -5.09 16.47
CA TYR A 377 25.26 -5.73 15.16
C TYR A 377 26.15 -4.92 14.22
N SER A 378 26.75 -5.60 13.24
CA SER A 378 27.60 -4.98 12.22
C SER A 378 26.85 -4.87 10.90
N TYR A 379 25.82 -4.01 10.87
CA TYR A 379 25.01 -3.74 9.68
C TYR A 379 25.17 -2.29 9.21
N GLU A 380 25.30 -2.09 7.90
CA GLU A 380 25.31 -0.76 7.29
C GLU A 380 23.92 -0.10 7.28
N GLY A 381 22.85 -0.89 7.29
CA GLY A 381 21.47 -0.43 7.36
C GLY A 381 20.55 -1.39 8.11
N VAL A 382 19.41 -0.87 8.56
CA VAL A 382 18.30 -1.66 9.12
C VAL A 382 17.06 -1.36 8.31
N ILE A 383 16.46 -2.41 7.76
CA ILE A 383 15.27 -2.31 6.89
C ILE A 383 13.98 -2.47 7.68
N GLU A 384 13.96 -3.39 8.65
CA GLU A 384 12.82 -3.67 9.51
C GLU A 384 13.29 -3.77 10.96
N LEU A 385 12.55 -3.13 11.87
CA LEU A 385 12.67 -3.29 13.31
C LEU A 385 11.27 -3.32 13.91
N SER A 386 10.81 -4.51 14.29
CA SER A 386 9.43 -4.74 14.69
C SER A 386 9.36 -5.77 15.83
N PRO A 387 8.34 -5.74 16.69
CA PRO A 387 8.03 -6.87 17.55
C PRO A 387 7.36 -7.99 16.75
N ALA A 388 7.86 -9.21 16.87
CA ALA A 388 7.12 -10.40 16.47
C ALA A 388 5.86 -10.57 17.34
N ALA A 389 4.86 -11.29 16.83
CA ALA A 389 3.65 -11.64 17.57
C ALA A 389 3.94 -12.41 18.88
N SER A 390 5.06 -13.14 18.92
CA SER A 390 5.57 -13.84 20.11
C SER A 390 6.21 -12.93 21.18
N GLY A 391 6.40 -11.64 20.88
CA GLY A 391 7.13 -10.68 21.72
C GLY A 391 8.65 -10.66 21.51
N LYS A 392 9.19 -11.53 20.66
CA LYS A 392 10.59 -11.43 20.21
C LYS A 392 10.79 -10.17 19.36
N ILE A 393 12.00 -9.61 19.33
CA ILE A 393 12.33 -8.50 18.43
C ILE A 393 12.84 -9.05 17.10
N ILE A 394 12.30 -8.54 16.00
CA ILE A 394 12.76 -8.79 14.63
C ILE A 394 13.66 -7.63 14.22
N CYS A 395 14.85 -7.94 13.69
CA CYS A 395 15.76 -6.96 13.11
C CYS A 395 16.26 -7.47 11.76
N LEU A 396 15.95 -6.72 10.70
CA LEU A 396 16.42 -6.96 9.34
C LEU A 396 17.63 -6.08 9.05
N GLY A 397 18.82 -6.67 9.11
CA GLY A 397 20.08 -6.00 8.81
C GLY A 397 20.47 -6.12 7.35
N VAL A 398 21.07 -5.07 6.77
CA VAL A 398 21.65 -5.09 5.42
C VAL A 398 23.08 -4.55 5.43
N ASN A 399 23.94 -5.22 4.67
CA ASN A 399 25.23 -4.68 4.21
C ASN A 399 25.15 -4.51 2.71
N TYR A 400 25.32 -3.28 2.24
CA TYR A 400 25.14 -2.94 0.84
C TYR A 400 26.31 -3.45 0.02
N GLY A 401 25.99 -4.07 -1.11
CA GLY A 401 26.95 -4.54 -2.06
C GLY A 401 27.51 -3.42 -2.93
N ASN A 402 28.16 -3.81 -4.01
CA ASN A 402 28.57 -2.90 -5.06
C ASN A 402 28.14 -3.50 -6.40
N TYR A 403 27.00 -3.02 -6.90
CA TYR A 403 26.39 -3.51 -8.13
C TYR A 403 27.29 -3.29 -9.36
N GLU A 404 28.07 -2.21 -9.43
CA GLU A 404 29.05 -1.99 -10.50
C GLU A 404 30.12 -3.09 -10.54
N LYS A 405 30.53 -3.54 -9.35
CA LYS A 405 31.50 -4.62 -9.16
C LYS A 405 30.86 -6.01 -9.08
N LYS A 406 29.55 -6.13 -9.34
CA LYS A 406 28.80 -7.39 -9.25
C LYS A 406 28.89 -8.06 -7.87
N ILE A 407 28.91 -7.24 -6.83
CA ILE A 407 28.83 -7.68 -5.44
C ILE A 407 27.38 -7.40 -5.00
N PRO A 408 26.57 -8.43 -4.74
CA PRO A 408 25.21 -8.24 -4.26
C PRO A 408 25.20 -7.78 -2.80
N ASP A 409 24.10 -7.13 -2.42
CA ASP A 409 23.76 -6.90 -1.02
C ASP A 409 23.72 -8.20 -0.22
N LYS A 410 23.87 -8.05 1.10
CA LYS A 410 23.76 -9.13 2.07
C LYS A 410 22.77 -8.76 3.16
N TYR A 411 21.79 -9.63 3.38
CA TYR A 411 20.70 -9.43 4.33
C TYR A 411 20.74 -10.49 5.43
N TRP A 412 20.53 -10.06 6.67
CA TRP A 412 20.42 -10.92 7.86
C TRP A 412 19.06 -10.69 8.52
N VAL A 413 18.44 -11.79 8.95
CA VAL A 413 17.18 -11.78 9.70
C VAL A 413 17.50 -12.21 11.13
N ASN A 414 17.31 -11.31 12.10
CA ASN A 414 17.46 -11.63 13.52
C ASN A 414 16.09 -11.70 14.17
N ILE A 415 15.77 -12.79 14.86
CA ILE A 415 14.49 -12.98 15.57
C ILE A 415 14.78 -13.42 16.99
N GLY A 416 14.80 -12.46 17.92
CA GLY A 416 15.33 -12.69 19.28
C GLY A 416 16.83 -12.99 19.22
N ASP A 417 17.22 -14.17 19.69
CA ASP A 417 18.64 -14.63 19.68
C ASP A 417 19.01 -15.43 18.42
N GLU A 418 18.05 -15.68 17.52
CA GLU A 418 18.27 -16.43 16.29
C GLU A 418 18.75 -15.47 15.17
N GLU A 419 19.89 -15.78 14.54
CA GLU A 419 20.42 -15.08 13.37
C GLU A 419 20.34 -15.99 12.14
N LEU A 420 19.74 -15.50 11.04
CA LEU A 420 19.57 -16.22 9.79
C LEU A 420 20.20 -15.44 8.62
N GLY A 421 20.79 -16.17 7.67
CA GLY A 421 21.44 -15.61 6.48
C GLY A 421 22.97 -15.83 6.47
N PRO A 422 23.72 -15.05 5.66
CA PRO A 422 23.23 -13.97 4.82
C PRO A 422 22.47 -14.44 3.58
N TYR A 423 21.44 -13.68 3.19
CA TYR A 423 20.74 -13.80 1.92
C TYR A 423 21.17 -12.70 0.95
N ASN A 424 20.87 -12.85 -0.35
CA ASN A 424 21.22 -11.86 -1.37
C ASN A 424 20.11 -10.83 -1.65
N GLY A 425 18.96 -11.00 -1.00
CA GLY A 425 17.78 -10.17 -1.13
C GLY A 425 16.67 -10.76 -0.28
N LEU A 426 15.67 -9.94 0.03
CA LEU A 426 14.45 -10.31 0.74
C LEU A 426 13.28 -9.67 0.03
N SER A 427 12.15 -10.36 0.01
CA SER A 427 10.91 -9.82 -0.57
C SER A 427 9.94 -9.50 0.56
N MET A 428 9.24 -8.38 0.42
CA MET A 428 8.16 -8.01 1.34
C MET A 428 7.10 -9.11 1.29
N SER A 429 6.74 -9.64 2.46
CA SER A 429 5.79 -10.75 2.56
C SER A 429 4.36 -10.23 2.61
N ASP A 430 4.15 -9.07 3.24
CA ASP A 430 2.87 -8.37 3.31
C ASP A 430 3.03 -6.91 2.88
N TYR A 431 2.51 -6.57 1.70
CA TYR A 431 2.55 -5.21 1.15
C TYR A 431 1.59 -4.24 1.85
N THR A 432 0.62 -4.74 2.61
CA THR A 432 -0.34 -3.91 3.34
C THR A 432 0.25 -3.40 4.65
N THR A 433 1.04 -4.23 5.34
CA THR A 433 1.73 -3.86 6.58
C THR A 433 3.17 -3.40 6.33
N GLY A 434 3.75 -3.72 5.18
CA GLY A 434 5.16 -3.48 4.87
C GLY A 434 6.11 -4.51 5.46
N GLU A 435 5.60 -5.60 6.04
CA GLU A 435 6.39 -6.58 6.77
C GLU A 435 7.13 -7.54 5.83
N TYR A 436 8.41 -7.76 6.09
CA TYR A 436 9.20 -8.79 5.40
C TYR A 436 9.05 -10.15 6.08
N ILE A 437 8.87 -10.16 7.40
CA ILE A 437 8.83 -11.37 8.22
C ILE A 437 7.43 -11.56 8.82
N LEU A 438 6.73 -12.60 8.39
CA LEU A 438 5.44 -12.95 8.99
C LEU A 438 5.67 -13.77 10.25
N THR A 439 4.91 -13.49 11.31
CA THR A 439 4.98 -14.25 12.57
C THR A 439 3.60 -14.60 13.11
N ASP A 440 3.52 -15.70 13.87
CA ASP A 440 2.32 -16.06 14.63
C ASP A 440 2.56 -16.05 16.15
N ASN A 441 1.47 -16.09 16.92
CA ASN A 441 1.52 -16.10 18.39
C ASN A 441 2.22 -17.34 18.98
N SER A 442 2.40 -18.39 18.18
CA SER A 442 3.12 -19.60 18.60
C SER A 442 4.63 -19.50 18.37
N GLY A 443 5.10 -18.36 17.84
CA GLY A 443 6.50 -18.12 17.53
C GLY A 443 6.97 -18.77 16.22
N ASN A 444 6.06 -19.23 15.36
CA ASN A 444 6.44 -19.58 14.00
C ASN A 444 6.65 -18.31 13.18
N TYR A 445 7.58 -18.38 12.24
CA TYR A 445 7.82 -17.29 11.30
C TYR A 445 8.01 -17.83 9.88
N ALA A 446 7.74 -16.98 8.89
CA ALA A 446 8.05 -17.24 7.49
C ALA A 446 8.45 -15.96 6.78
N PHE A 447 9.39 -16.06 5.84
CA PHE A 447 9.77 -14.95 4.97
C PHE A 447 10.30 -15.44 3.62
N ILE A 448 10.30 -14.55 2.63
CA ILE A 448 10.82 -14.81 1.29
C ILE A 448 12.25 -14.27 1.17
N ALA A 449 13.21 -15.16 0.94
CA ALA A 449 14.60 -14.79 0.69
C ALA A 449 15.05 -15.09 -0.74
N GLN A 450 16.09 -14.37 -1.17
CA GLN A 450 16.66 -14.49 -2.51
C GLN A 450 18.10 -15.02 -2.46
N LYS A 451 18.42 -15.89 -3.40
CA LYS A 451 19.76 -16.40 -3.68
C LYS A 451 20.16 -16.03 -5.10
N VAL A 452 21.41 -15.63 -5.28
CA VAL A 452 21.94 -15.34 -6.62
C VAL A 452 22.04 -16.63 -7.44
N LYS A 453 21.34 -16.68 -8.58
CA LYS A 453 21.52 -17.70 -9.63
C LYS A 453 22.52 -17.25 -10.69
N ASN A 454 22.45 -15.98 -11.10
CA ASN A 454 23.42 -15.39 -12.03
C ASN A 454 23.56 -13.88 -11.77
N ILE A 455 24.65 -13.48 -11.11
CA ILE A 455 24.89 -12.07 -10.76
C ILE A 455 25.16 -11.17 -11.97
N ASN A 456 25.67 -11.72 -13.08
CA ASN A 456 25.95 -10.91 -14.28
C ASN A 456 24.65 -10.39 -14.91
N LYS A 457 23.57 -11.16 -14.77
CA LYS A 457 22.22 -10.84 -15.25
C LYS A 457 21.27 -10.40 -14.13
N TYR A 458 21.75 -10.32 -12.88
CA TYR A 458 20.92 -10.09 -11.69
C TYR A 458 19.72 -11.05 -11.60
N ILE A 459 19.94 -12.32 -11.92
CA ILE A 459 18.92 -13.36 -11.80
C ILE A 459 19.04 -14.01 -10.43
N TYR A 460 17.94 -14.05 -9.71
CA TYR A 460 17.81 -14.63 -8.38
C TYR A 460 16.85 -15.82 -8.40
N ARG A 461 16.99 -16.70 -7.42
CA ARG A 461 15.98 -17.71 -7.06
C ARG A 461 15.43 -17.37 -5.69
N TYR A 462 14.16 -17.64 -5.52
CA TYR A 462 13.40 -17.29 -4.32
C TYR A 462 13.18 -18.55 -3.48
N ILE A 463 13.28 -18.41 -2.16
CA ILE A 463 13.04 -19.48 -1.19
C ILE A 463 12.13 -18.96 -0.09
N VAL A 464 11.29 -19.85 0.45
CA VAL A 464 10.60 -19.60 1.71
C VAL A 464 11.45 -20.16 2.84
N VAL A 465 11.73 -19.34 3.85
CA VAL A 465 12.44 -19.73 5.06
C VAL A 465 11.49 -19.66 6.24
N THR A 466 11.52 -20.67 7.11
CA THR A 466 10.74 -20.73 8.35
C THR A 466 11.60 -21.09 9.54
N ASN A 467 11.00 -21.11 10.74
CA ASN A 467 11.66 -21.59 11.96
C ASN A 467 11.95 -23.11 11.97
N LYS A 468 11.39 -23.87 11.04
CA LYS A 468 11.52 -25.34 11.01
C LYS A 468 12.32 -25.82 9.80
N ASP A 469 12.04 -25.23 8.64
CA ASP A 469 12.52 -25.71 7.35
C ASP A 469 12.87 -24.53 6.42
N THR A 470 13.71 -24.83 5.43
CA THR A 470 13.89 -24.00 4.22
C THR A 470 13.32 -24.79 3.04
N TYR A 471 12.41 -24.17 2.29
CA TYR A 471 11.71 -24.82 1.18
C TYR A 471 12.47 -24.69 -0.15
N ASP A 472 11.98 -25.40 -1.16
CA ASP A 472 12.57 -25.46 -2.50
C ASP A 472 12.71 -24.07 -3.15
N GLU A 473 13.66 -23.99 -4.07
CA GLU A 473 13.91 -22.76 -4.82
C GLU A 473 12.88 -22.61 -5.94
N HIS A 474 12.36 -21.40 -6.14
CA HIS A 474 11.42 -21.04 -7.20
C HIS A 474 12.00 -19.90 -8.08
N GLU A 475 11.50 -19.72 -9.31
CA GLU A 475 11.91 -18.56 -10.14
C GLU A 475 11.38 -17.25 -9.53
N TYR A 476 10.19 -17.29 -8.94
CA TYR A 476 9.59 -16.18 -8.20
C TYR A 476 8.52 -16.70 -7.23
N ILE A 477 8.33 -15.98 -6.13
CA ILE A 477 7.31 -16.27 -5.11
C ILE A 477 6.49 -15.00 -4.91
N GLU A 478 5.18 -15.14 -5.03
CA GLU A 478 4.21 -14.08 -4.76
C GLU A 478 3.34 -14.48 -3.57
N SER A 479 2.94 -13.50 -2.75
CA SER A 479 2.00 -13.66 -1.63
C SER A 479 2.37 -14.77 -0.64
N LEU A 480 2.96 -14.42 0.50
CA LEU A 480 3.25 -15.39 1.57
C LEU A 480 2.25 -15.23 2.72
N TYR A 481 1.79 -16.34 3.27
CA TYR A 481 0.95 -16.39 4.47
C TYR A 481 1.43 -17.51 5.40
N LEU A 482 1.03 -17.44 6.67
CA LEU A 482 1.24 -18.50 7.67
C LEU A 482 -0.10 -19.12 8.08
N TYR A 483 -0.18 -20.44 8.03
CA TYR A 483 -1.34 -21.20 8.50
C TYR A 483 -0.90 -22.46 9.24
N LYS A 484 -1.33 -22.60 10.49
CA LYS A 484 -0.97 -23.73 11.37
C LYS A 484 0.54 -24.01 11.41
N GLY A 485 1.34 -22.94 11.40
CA GLY A 485 2.80 -23.00 11.44
C GLY A 485 3.47 -23.53 10.17
N LYS A 486 2.78 -23.47 9.03
CA LYS A 486 3.31 -23.76 7.69
C LYS A 486 3.03 -22.59 6.75
N PRO A 487 3.90 -22.33 5.76
CA PRO A 487 3.66 -21.28 4.80
C PRO A 487 2.59 -21.73 3.77
N VAL A 488 1.75 -20.79 3.36
CA VAL A 488 0.90 -20.87 2.17
C VAL A 488 1.37 -19.78 1.24
N TYR A 489 1.74 -20.15 0.01
CA TYR A 489 2.30 -19.18 -0.93
C TYR A 489 2.02 -19.57 -2.37
N VAL A 490 2.19 -18.61 -3.29
CA VAL A 490 2.12 -18.87 -4.73
C VAL A 490 3.52 -18.73 -5.31
N ALA A 491 3.91 -19.65 -6.19
CA ALA A 491 5.22 -19.62 -6.82
C ALA A 491 5.15 -19.97 -8.30
N THR A 492 6.14 -19.48 -9.05
CA THR A 492 6.41 -19.87 -10.43
C THR A 492 7.71 -20.65 -10.54
N ASP A 493 7.62 -21.79 -11.21
CA ASP A 493 8.73 -22.71 -11.42
C ASP A 493 9.20 -22.75 -12.88
N ASN A 494 8.32 -22.36 -13.81
CA ASN A 494 8.56 -22.40 -15.24
C ASN A 494 8.19 -21.06 -15.88
N TYR A 495 9.21 -20.31 -16.32
CA TYR A 495 9.04 -19.18 -17.23
C TYR A 495 9.38 -19.61 -18.65
N ASN A 496 8.42 -19.49 -19.56
CA ASN A 496 8.63 -19.76 -20.97
C ASN A 496 9.04 -18.48 -21.70
N GLU A 497 10.35 -18.32 -21.94
CA GLU A 497 10.92 -17.14 -22.63
C GLU A 497 10.31 -16.88 -24.01
N LYS A 498 9.82 -17.90 -24.71
CA LYS A 498 9.25 -17.74 -26.07
C LYS A 498 7.85 -17.17 -26.05
N THR A 499 7.05 -17.53 -25.05
CA THR A 499 5.66 -17.09 -24.93
C THR A 499 5.50 -15.95 -23.93
N GLY A 500 6.54 -15.67 -23.12
CA GLY A 500 6.47 -14.72 -22.01
C GLY A 500 5.55 -15.18 -20.88
N LYS A 501 5.17 -16.47 -20.83
CA LYS A 501 4.22 -17.00 -19.85
C LYS A 501 4.93 -17.68 -18.69
N SER A 502 4.43 -17.44 -17.49
CA SER A 502 4.80 -18.13 -16.26
C SER A 502 3.71 -19.14 -15.88
N GLU A 503 4.12 -20.26 -15.31
CA GLU A 503 3.22 -21.24 -14.70
C GLU A 503 3.19 -21.05 -13.18
N TYR A 504 2.00 -20.88 -12.61
CA TYR A 504 1.83 -20.59 -11.18
C TYR A 504 1.21 -21.78 -10.45
N THR A 505 1.72 -22.05 -9.25
CA THR A 505 1.23 -23.11 -8.36
C THR A 505 1.09 -22.58 -6.94
N VAL A 506 -0.02 -22.93 -6.28
CA VAL A 506 -0.22 -22.67 -4.85
C VAL A 506 0.46 -23.80 -4.06
N TYR A 507 1.18 -23.44 -3.00
CA TYR A 507 1.92 -24.35 -2.13
C TYR A 507 1.40 -24.28 -0.68
N TYR A 508 1.48 -25.41 0.02
CA TYR A 508 1.31 -25.50 1.47
C TYR A 508 2.46 -26.27 2.09
N GLY A 509 3.39 -25.56 2.73
CA GLY A 509 4.71 -26.09 3.03
C GLY A 509 5.47 -26.43 1.74
N ASP A 510 6.01 -27.64 1.67
CA ASP A 510 6.82 -28.16 0.56
C ASP A 510 5.99 -28.79 -0.57
N LYS A 511 4.66 -28.74 -0.47
CA LYS A 511 3.78 -29.50 -1.37
C LYS A 511 2.88 -28.59 -2.19
N PRO A 512 2.77 -28.83 -3.51
CA PRO A 512 1.71 -28.26 -4.33
C PRO A 512 0.33 -28.57 -3.74
N ALA A 513 -0.48 -27.54 -3.61
CA ALA A 513 -1.82 -27.55 -3.05
C ALA A 513 -2.93 -27.69 -4.12
N GLY A 514 -2.57 -27.46 -5.38
CA GLY A 514 -3.51 -27.48 -6.51
C GLY A 514 -2.85 -27.91 -7.81
N VAL A 515 -3.46 -27.52 -8.92
CA VAL A 515 -2.90 -27.70 -10.26
C VAL A 515 -2.07 -26.48 -10.66
N VAL A 516 -1.41 -26.58 -11.81
CA VAL A 516 -0.71 -25.46 -12.44
C VAL A 516 -1.72 -24.54 -13.15
N TYR A 517 -1.53 -23.23 -13.01
CA TYR A 517 -2.34 -22.18 -13.62
C TYR A 517 -1.49 -21.29 -14.55
N ASP A 518 -2.10 -20.79 -15.64
CA ASP A 518 -1.45 -19.82 -16.55
C ASP A 518 -1.25 -18.44 -15.90
N GLY A 519 -1.94 -18.19 -14.79
CA GLY A 519 -1.91 -16.96 -14.00
C GLY A 519 -2.79 -17.08 -12.76
N ILE A 520 -2.36 -16.46 -11.65
CA ILE A 520 -3.14 -16.31 -10.42
C ILE A 520 -3.27 -14.82 -10.15
N TYR A 521 -4.49 -14.35 -9.86
CA TYR A 521 -4.77 -12.94 -9.59
C TYR A 521 -5.69 -12.78 -8.38
N GLU A 522 -5.51 -11.69 -7.62
CA GLU A 522 -6.18 -11.43 -6.34
C GLU A 522 -6.10 -12.62 -5.36
N PHE A 523 -4.92 -13.21 -5.18
CA PHE A 523 -4.75 -14.27 -4.20
C PHE A 523 -4.98 -13.74 -2.78
N LYS A 524 -6.04 -14.22 -2.15
CA LYS A 524 -6.43 -13.91 -0.77
C LYS A 524 -6.40 -15.17 0.05
N PHE A 525 -5.98 -15.06 1.30
CA PHE A 525 -5.93 -16.18 2.22
C PHE A 525 -6.59 -15.80 3.56
N ASP A 526 -7.62 -16.57 3.94
CA ASP A 526 -8.23 -16.50 5.28
C ASP A 526 -7.56 -17.53 6.19
N ALA A 527 -6.71 -17.04 7.09
CA ALA A 527 -6.00 -17.86 8.06
C ALA A 527 -6.92 -18.48 9.12
N ASN A 528 -8.13 -17.96 9.35
CA ASN A 528 -9.09 -18.51 10.31
C ASN A 528 -9.76 -19.77 9.77
N THR A 529 -10.12 -19.76 8.49
CA THR A 529 -10.78 -20.90 7.83
C THR A 529 -9.81 -21.83 7.12
N GLY A 530 -8.58 -21.37 6.89
CA GLY A 530 -7.59 -22.05 6.05
C GLY A 530 -8.05 -22.10 4.60
N THR A 531 -8.56 -20.98 4.08
CA THR A 531 -9.14 -20.93 2.74
C THR A 531 -8.39 -19.91 1.89
N ALA A 532 -7.83 -20.36 0.77
CA ALA A 532 -7.36 -19.45 -0.28
C ALA A 532 -8.46 -19.24 -1.31
N THR A 533 -8.61 -18.00 -1.75
CA THR A 533 -9.45 -17.65 -2.90
C THR A 533 -8.63 -16.84 -3.88
N PHE A 534 -8.72 -17.18 -5.16
CA PHE A 534 -8.05 -16.43 -6.22
C PHE A 534 -8.79 -16.60 -7.53
N THR A 535 -8.39 -15.81 -8.51
CA THR A 535 -8.93 -15.85 -9.85
C THR A 535 -7.88 -16.28 -10.85
N THR A 536 -8.30 -16.96 -11.92
CA THR A 536 -7.39 -17.52 -12.93
C THR A 536 -8.08 -17.61 -14.29
N SER A 537 -7.28 -17.73 -15.35
CA SER A 537 -7.74 -17.98 -16.71
C SER A 537 -7.24 -19.32 -17.23
N LYS A 538 -8.10 -20.04 -17.96
CA LYS A 538 -7.71 -21.20 -18.78
C LYS A 538 -8.25 -20.98 -20.18
N ILE A 539 -7.35 -20.83 -21.16
CA ILE A 539 -7.71 -20.53 -22.56
C ILE A 539 -8.56 -19.25 -22.61
N ASN A 540 -9.83 -19.35 -22.98
CA ASN A 540 -10.78 -18.24 -23.16
C ASN A 540 -11.81 -18.15 -22.02
N SER A 541 -11.58 -18.88 -20.93
CA SER A 541 -12.47 -18.98 -19.78
C SER A 541 -11.79 -18.48 -18.51
N PHE A 542 -12.58 -17.84 -17.66
CA PHE A 542 -12.17 -17.28 -16.39
C PHE A 542 -12.83 -18.02 -15.22
N TYR A 543 -12.05 -18.26 -14.17
CA TYR A 543 -12.44 -19.09 -13.04
C TYR A 543 -12.15 -18.36 -11.73
N VAL A 544 -13.02 -18.61 -10.75
CA VAL A 544 -12.72 -18.38 -9.34
C VAL A 544 -12.39 -19.72 -8.73
N VAL A 545 -11.29 -19.75 -7.99
CA VAL A 545 -10.79 -20.94 -7.32
C VAL A 545 -10.86 -20.71 -5.82
N GLU A 546 -11.42 -21.69 -5.12
CA GLU A 546 -11.38 -21.78 -3.67
C GLU A 546 -10.61 -23.04 -3.29
N MET A 547 -9.62 -22.92 -2.41
CA MET A 547 -8.80 -24.02 -1.90
C MET A 547 -8.87 -24.07 -0.39
N LYS A 548 -9.03 -25.27 0.19
CA LYS A 548 -9.05 -25.47 1.65
C LYS A 548 -7.91 -26.37 2.13
N PHE A 549 -7.19 -25.89 3.15
CA PHE A 549 -5.96 -26.47 3.70
C PHE A 549 -6.12 -27.15 5.06
#